data_AF-A0A1V5NRE1-F1
#
_entry.id   AF-A0A1V5NRE1-F1
#
_cell.length_a   1.000
_cell.length_b   1.000
_cell.length_c   1.000
_cell.angle_alpha   90.00
_cell.angle_beta   90.00
_cell.angle_gamma   90.00
#
_symmetry.space_group_name_H-M   'P 1'
#
loop_
_entity.id
_entity.type
_entity.pdbx_description
1 polymer ?
#
loop_
_entity_poly.entity_id
_entity_poly.type
_entity_poly.pdbx_seq_one_letter_code
_entity_poly.pdbx_strand_id
1 'polypeptide(L)'
;MKRRNSLVLLVITLLILWHSPSSFAWADDFRLELKIYNEQGEEFVFPFTLSSREATKFQNDPYTEIKPYLERVRRICATKCGYTESEYGPKYYRMIAIESYSFTLLDDHGRIMLRT
;
A
#
# COMPACT_ATOMS: atom_id res chain seq x y z
N MET A 1 11.20 -0.79 58.05
CA MET A 1 11.99 -0.73 56.79
C MET A 1 11.41 -1.68 55.73
N LYS A 2 10.97 -1.12 54.60
CA LYS A 2 11.24 -1.61 53.23
C LYS A 2 10.80 -3.05 52.84
N ARG A 3 9.49 -3.36 52.82
CA ARG A 3 8.95 -4.60 52.17
C ARG A 3 7.73 -4.41 51.25
N ARG A 4 7.29 -3.17 50.97
CA ARG A 4 6.14 -2.91 50.07
C ARG A 4 6.50 -2.65 48.60
N ASN A 5 7.77 -2.41 48.28
CA ASN A 5 8.16 -1.97 46.93
C ASN A 5 8.45 -3.12 45.95
N SER A 6 8.77 -4.32 46.45
CA SER A 6 9.16 -5.45 45.59
C SER A 6 7.98 -6.12 44.89
N LEU A 7 6.79 -6.16 45.52
CA LEU A 7 5.58 -6.75 44.92
C LEU A 7 5.00 -5.86 43.82
N VAL A 8 5.02 -4.54 44.01
CA VAL A 8 4.54 -3.57 43.02
C VAL A 8 5.41 -3.62 41.77
N LEU A 9 6.74 -3.68 41.93
CA LEU A 9 7.65 -3.81 40.78
C LEU A 9 7.40 -5.08 39.97
N LEU A 10 7.14 -6.21 40.65
CA LEU A 10 6.98 -7.51 39.99
C LEU A 10 5.70 -7.61 39.15
N VAL A 11 4.61 -6.98 39.62
CA VAL A 11 3.33 -6.89 38.88
C VAL A 11 3.44 -5.96 37.67
N ILE A 12 4.17 -4.84 37.80
CA ILE A 12 4.40 -3.91 36.69
C ILE A 12 5.26 -4.58 35.60
N THR A 13 6.30 -5.34 35.97
CA THR A 13 7.10 -6.09 34.99
C THR A 13 6.32 -7.18 34.27
N LEU A 14 5.37 -7.85 34.93
CA LEU A 14 4.52 -8.86 34.29
C LEU A 14 3.54 -8.26 33.28
N LEU A 15 3.01 -7.06 33.56
CA LEU A 15 2.09 -6.36 32.65
C LEU A 15 2.79 -5.83 31.38
N ILE A 16 4.07 -5.45 31.49
CA ILE A 16 4.86 -4.99 30.34
C ILE A 16 5.15 -6.15 29.36
N LEU A 17 5.41 -7.36 29.88
CA LEU A 17 5.61 -8.55 29.05
C LEU A 17 4.32 -9.00 28.35
N TRP A 18 3.17 -8.88 29.01
CA TRP A 18 1.86 -9.23 28.43
C TRP A 18 1.38 -8.24 27.36
N HIS A 19 1.91 -7.02 27.37
CA HIS A 19 1.67 -6.00 26.35
C HIS A 19 2.71 -5.95 25.23
N SER A 20 3.47 -7.04 25.03
CA SER A 20 4.15 -7.22 23.74
C SER A 20 3.04 -7.51 22.72
N PRO A 21 2.62 -6.57 21.84
CA PRO A 21 1.85 -7.00 20.69
C PRO A 21 2.74 -8.01 19.98
N SER A 22 2.25 -9.23 19.84
CA SER A 22 2.79 -10.19 18.90
C SER A 22 2.61 -9.59 17.51
N SER A 23 3.43 -8.61 17.14
CA SER A 23 3.67 -8.25 15.76
C SER A 23 4.42 -9.43 15.17
N PHE A 24 3.64 -10.46 14.83
CA PHE A 24 3.98 -11.48 13.87
C PHE A 24 4.32 -10.74 12.57
N ALA A 25 5.58 -10.32 12.45
CA ALA A 25 6.16 -9.87 11.20
C ALA A 25 6.46 -11.13 10.39
N TRP A 26 5.41 -11.72 9.83
CA TRP A 26 5.46 -12.70 8.75
C TRP A 26 4.62 -12.13 7.63
N ALA A 27 5.06 -10.98 7.13
CA ALA A 27 4.46 -10.37 5.97
C ALA A 27 5.52 -10.48 4.88
N ASP A 28 5.47 -11.58 4.12
CA ASP A 28 6.13 -11.69 2.82
C ASP A 28 5.41 -10.70 1.89
N ASP A 29 5.67 -9.41 2.13
CA ASP A 29 5.01 -8.28 1.53
C ASP A 29 5.69 -8.00 0.19
N PHE A 30 5.02 -8.39 -0.89
CA PHE A 30 5.44 -8.05 -2.24
C PHE A 30 5.13 -6.57 -2.51
N ARG A 31 5.96 -5.90 -3.31
CA ARG A 31 5.74 -4.49 -3.65
C ARG A 31 5.41 -4.34 -5.12
N LEU A 32 4.26 -3.74 -5.42
CA LEU A 32 3.91 -3.27 -6.74
C LEU A 32 4.22 -1.77 -6.83
N GLU A 33 5.20 -1.41 -7.65
CA GLU A 33 5.47 -0.02 -8.02
C GLU A 33 4.74 0.30 -9.31
N LEU A 34 3.70 1.13 -9.24
CA LEU A 34 2.96 1.62 -10.39
C LEU A 34 3.41 3.04 -10.73
N LYS A 35 3.95 3.23 -11.93
CA LYS A 35 4.29 4.53 -12.49
C LYS A 35 3.20 4.96 -13.44
N ILE A 36 2.73 6.19 -13.31
CA ILE A 36 1.84 6.83 -14.27
C ILE A 36 2.51 8.05 -14.87
N TYR A 37 2.17 8.35 -16.13
CA TYR A 37 2.64 9.53 -16.84
C TYR A 37 1.43 10.37 -17.23
N ASN A 38 1.53 11.68 -17.03
CA ASN A 38 0.52 12.62 -17.52
C ASN A 38 0.83 13.05 -18.96
N GLU A 39 -0.05 13.88 -19.54
CA GLU A 39 0.09 14.43 -20.90
C GLU A 39 1.37 15.26 -21.10
N GLN A 40 1.96 15.76 -20.00
CA GLN A 40 3.21 16.53 -20.01
C GLN A 40 4.45 15.63 -19.87
N GLY A 41 4.28 14.32 -19.74
CA GLY A 41 5.35 13.35 -19.51
C GLY A 41 5.88 13.33 -18.08
N GLU A 42 5.22 14.00 -17.13
CA GLU A 42 5.59 13.94 -15.71
C GLU A 42 5.28 12.56 -15.13
N GLU A 43 6.27 11.98 -14.43
CA GLU A 43 6.17 10.67 -13.80
C GLU A 43 5.66 10.78 -12.35
N PHE A 44 4.70 9.93 -12.00
CA PHE A 44 4.25 9.76 -10.62
C PHE A 44 4.30 8.28 -10.22
N VAL A 45 4.93 8.00 -9.08
CA VAL A 45 5.15 6.64 -8.58
C VAL A 45 4.23 6.35 -7.40
N PHE A 46 3.53 5.22 -7.47
CA PHE A 46 2.58 4.72 -6.47
C PHE A 46 3.00 3.33 -6.00
N PRO A 47 3.55 3.20 -4.78
CA PRO A 47 3.85 1.91 -4.20
C PRO A 47 2.59 1.29 -3.58
N PHE A 48 2.38 -0.01 -3.83
CA PHE A 48 1.36 -0.83 -3.20
C PHE A 48 1.98 -2.08 -2.58
N THR A 49 1.53 -2.44 -1.39
CA THR A 49 1.86 -3.71 -0.76
C THR A 49 0.87 -4.78 -1.21
N LEU A 50 1.39 -5.93 -1.61
CA LEU A 50 0.63 -7.09 -2.05
C LEU A 50 0.95 -8.27 -1.13
N SER A 51 -0.08 -9.00 -0.75
CA SER A 51 0.09 -10.33 -0.16
C SER A 51 0.67 -11.30 -1.19
N SER A 52 1.25 -12.42 -0.73
CA SER A 52 1.79 -13.46 -1.62
C SER A 52 0.74 -14.00 -2.61
N ARG A 53 -0.53 -14.06 -2.19
CA ARG A 53 -1.65 -14.47 -3.04
C ARG A 53 -1.92 -13.45 -4.15
N GLU A 54 -1.94 -12.17 -3.82
CA GLU A 54 -2.13 -11.10 -4.81
C GLU A 54 -0.94 -11.03 -5.76
N ALA A 55 0.29 -11.16 -5.26
CA ALA A 55 1.49 -11.21 -6.09
C ALA A 55 1.45 -12.37 -7.09
N THR A 56 1.02 -13.56 -6.64
CA THR A 56 0.87 -14.74 -7.52
C THR A 56 -0.17 -14.49 -8.61
N LYS A 57 -1.33 -13.92 -8.26
CA LYS A 57 -2.35 -13.55 -9.26
C LYS A 57 -1.82 -12.53 -10.26
N PHE A 58 -1.13 -11.51 -9.76
CA PHE A 58 -0.56 -10.44 -10.57
C PHE A 58 0.48 -10.97 -11.56
N GLN A 59 1.29 -11.95 -11.17
CA GLN A 59 2.22 -12.62 -12.08
C GLN A 59 1.51 -13.42 -13.18
N ASN A 60 0.40 -14.06 -12.84
CA ASN A 60 -0.35 -14.89 -13.79
C ASN A 60 -1.14 -14.07 -14.81
N ASP A 61 -1.75 -12.95 -14.39
CA ASP A 61 -2.53 -12.06 -15.26
C ASP A 61 -2.33 -10.57 -14.90
N PRO A 62 -1.18 -9.98 -15.24
CA PRO A 62 -0.85 -8.63 -14.81
C PRO A 62 -1.75 -7.55 -15.39
N TYR A 63 -2.24 -7.72 -16.63
CA TYR A 63 -3.05 -6.70 -17.30
C TYR A 63 -4.49 -6.66 -16.80
N THR A 64 -5.00 -7.76 -16.26
CA THR A 64 -6.28 -7.76 -15.54
C THR A 64 -6.08 -7.23 -14.13
N GLU A 65 -5.06 -7.71 -13.42
CA GLU A 65 -4.84 -7.38 -12.01
C GLU A 65 -4.36 -5.94 -11.79
N ILE A 66 -3.77 -5.26 -12.80
CA ILE A 66 -3.37 -3.84 -12.69
C ILE A 66 -4.55 -2.86 -12.66
N LYS A 67 -5.71 -3.22 -13.23
CA LYS A 67 -6.90 -2.36 -13.36
C LYS A 67 -7.36 -1.74 -12.03
N PRO A 68 -7.57 -2.51 -10.94
CA PRO A 68 -7.98 -1.93 -9.66
C PRO A 68 -6.96 -0.94 -9.09
N TYR A 69 -5.66 -1.12 -9.36
CA TYR A 69 -4.62 -0.19 -8.92
C TYR A 69 -4.67 1.11 -9.71
N LEU A 70 -4.87 1.05 -11.04
CA LEU A 70 -5.07 2.23 -11.87
C LEU A 70 -6.30 3.04 -11.43
N GLU A 71 -7.41 2.39 -11.10
CA GLU A 71 -8.60 3.06 -10.55
C GLU A 71 -8.34 3.70 -9.19
N ARG A 72 -7.57 3.03 -8.32
CA ARG A 72 -7.17 3.58 -7.02
C ARG A 72 -6.27 4.80 -7.21
N VAL A 73 -5.31 4.75 -8.13
CA VAL A 73 -4.45 5.90 -8.46
C VAL A 73 -5.28 7.08 -8.97
N ARG A 74 -6.22 6.85 -9.90
CA ARG A 74 -7.12 7.91 -10.38
C ARG A 74 -7.89 8.57 -9.25
N ARG A 75 -8.39 7.79 -8.29
CA ARG A 75 -9.06 8.29 -7.08
C ARG A 75 -8.12 9.13 -6.21
N ILE A 76 -6.92 8.63 -5.91
CA ILE A 76 -5.90 9.37 -5.13
C ILE A 76 -5.59 10.70 -5.78
N CYS A 77 -5.33 10.70 -7.09
CA CYS A 77 -4.99 11.91 -7.82
C CYS A 77 -6.18 12.88 -7.85
N ALA A 78 -7.41 12.39 -8.06
CA ALA A 78 -8.62 13.24 -8.03
C ALA A 78 -8.79 13.93 -6.67
N THR A 79 -8.62 13.18 -5.56
CA THR A 79 -8.65 13.75 -4.21
C THR A 79 -7.55 14.81 -4.00
N LYS A 80 -6.33 14.56 -4.48
CA LYS A 80 -5.22 15.53 -4.36
C LYS A 80 -5.48 16.83 -5.12
N CYS A 81 -6.21 16.77 -6.24
CA CYS A 81 -6.61 17.96 -7.00
C CYS A 81 -7.86 18.66 -6.43
N GLY A 82 -8.40 18.19 -5.28
CA GLY A 82 -9.54 18.81 -4.61
C GLY A 82 -10.90 18.43 -5.20
N TYR A 83 -10.98 17.40 -6.05
CA TYR A 83 -12.24 16.91 -6.57
C TYR A 83 -12.95 16.04 -5.52
N THR A 84 -14.14 16.43 -5.07
CA THR A 84 -14.96 15.63 -4.15
C THR A 84 -16.05 14.84 -4.89
N GLU A 85 -16.38 13.64 -4.38
CA GLU A 85 -17.37 12.72 -4.99
C GLU A 85 -18.77 13.35 -5.13
N SER A 86 -19.11 14.29 -4.24
CA SER A 86 -20.37 15.03 -4.22
C SER A 86 -20.52 16.10 -5.29
N GLU A 87 -19.43 16.58 -5.90
CA GLU A 87 -19.47 17.81 -6.71
C GLU A 87 -19.80 17.60 -8.20
N TYR A 88 -19.66 16.40 -8.76
CA TYR A 88 -19.34 16.33 -10.18
C TYR A 88 -20.25 15.53 -11.12
N GLY A 89 -21.08 14.60 -10.64
CA GLY A 89 -21.95 13.81 -11.54
C GLY A 89 -21.17 13.14 -12.71
N PRO A 90 -21.87 12.48 -13.66
CA PRO A 90 -21.20 11.67 -14.69
C PRO A 90 -20.40 12.48 -15.73
N LYS A 91 -20.52 13.82 -15.75
CA LYS A 91 -20.01 14.68 -16.83
C LYS A 91 -18.64 15.31 -16.57
N TYR A 92 -18.20 15.34 -15.30
CA TYR A 92 -16.90 15.87 -14.90
C TYR A 92 -15.92 14.78 -14.44
N TYR A 93 -16.24 13.54 -14.79
CA TYR A 93 -15.38 12.36 -14.65
C TYR A 93 -14.19 12.40 -15.63
N ARG A 94 -13.53 13.55 -15.81
CA ARG A 94 -12.12 13.57 -16.21
C ARG A 94 -11.34 13.14 -14.97
N MET A 95 -11.49 11.87 -14.58
CA MET A 95 -10.44 11.17 -13.85
C MET A 95 -9.13 11.55 -14.51
N ILE A 96 -8.16 11.96 -13.71
CA ILE A 96 -6.84 12.36 -14.21
C ILE A 96 -6.41 11.38 -15.28
N ALA A 97 -6.28 11.91 -16.50
CA ALA A 97 -5.99 11.13 -17.67
C ALA A 97 -4.60 10.53 -17.46
N ILE A 98 -4.56 9.21 -17.29
CA ILE A 98 -3.32 8.45 -17.29
C ILE A 98 -3.01 8.22 -18.77
N GLU A 99 -2.08 8.99 -19.31
CA GLU A 99 -1.66 8.90 -20.71
C GLU A 99 -0.98 7.55 -20.96
N SER A 100 -0.07 7.18 -20.06
CA SER A 100 0.57 5.87 -20.04
C SER A 100 0.91 5.44 -18.62
N TYR A 101 1.20 4.15 -18.45
CA TYR A 101 1.63 3.59 -17.17
C TYR A 101 2.67 2.50 -17.40
N SER A 102 3.49 2.27 -16.39
CA SER A 102 4.36 1.09 -16.30
C SER A 102 4.31 0.56 -14.88
N PHE A 103 4.59 -0.73 -14.69
CA PHE A 103 4.63 -1.30 -13.35
C PHE A 103 5.84 -2.19 -13.14
N THR A 104 6.22 -2.36 -11.88
CA THR A 104 7.26 -3.28 -11.44
C THR A 104 6.77 -4.02 -10.19
N LEU A 105 6.71 -5.34 -10.26
CA LEU A 105 6.45 -6.20 -9.11
C LEU A 105 7.78 -6.67 -8.53
N LEU A 106 7.94 -6.46 -7.23
CA LEU A 106 9.11 -6.81 -6.45
C LEU A 106 8.73 -7.84 -5.39
N ASP A 107 9.63 -8.77 -5.09
CA ASP A 107 9.51 -9.63 -3.92
C ASP A 107 9.87 -8.89 -2.63
N ASP A 108 9.73 -9.59 -1.51
CA ASP A 108 10.08 -9.16 -0.15
C ASP A 108 11.56 -8.74 0.00
N HIS A 109 12.43 -9.24 -0.87
CA HIS A 109 13.85 -8.87 -0.95
C HIS A 109 14.15 -7.75 -1.94
N GLY A 110 13.14 -7.15 -2.57
CA GLY A 110 13.29 -6.09 -3.57
C GLY A 110 13.81 -6.58 -4.93
N ARG A 111 13.73 -7.89 -5.21
CA ARG A 111 14.08 -8.45 -6.52
C ARG A 111 12.90 -8.27 -7.48
N ILE A 112 13.21 -7.85 -8.70
CA ILE A 112 12.21 -7.67 -9.76
C ILE A 112 11.68 -9.04 -10.18
N MET A 113 10.38 -9.25 -9.99
CA MET A 113 9.67 -10.44 -10.43
C MET A 113 9.02 -10.24 -11.80
N LEU A 114 8.50 -9.03 -12.05
CA LEU A 114 7.81 -8.68 -13.28
C LEU A 114 7.94 -7.18 -13.55
N ARG A 115 8.09 -6.78 -14.81
CA ARG A 115 8.05 -5.37 -15.24
C ARG A 115 7.53 -5.23 -16.66
N THR A 116 7.00 -4.06 -16.99
CA THR A 116 6.58 -3.65 -18.34
C THR A 116 7.35 -2.45 -18.82
#